data_AF-A0A9P5X071-F1
#
_entry.id   AF-A0A9P5X071-F1
#
_cell.length_a   1.000
_cell.length_b   1.000
_cell.length_c   1.000
_cell.angle_alpha   90.00
_cell.angle_beta   90.00
_cell.angle_gamma   90.00
#
_symmetry.space_group_name_H-M   'P 1'
#
loop_
_entity.id
_entity.type
_entity.pdbx_description
1 polymer ?
#
loop_
_entity_poly.entity_id
_entity_poly.type
_entity_poly.pdbx_seq_one_letter_code
_entity_poly.pdbx_strand_id
1 'polypeptide(L)'
;MVTTDRVPQLSMYALKRLKNFNYVELWYFTPQGCDEAILMDQTCDQDPLALTRVDSIMSLKPIDAVTASKNVLSDEALSWDHICLAQ
;
A
#
# COMPACT_ATOMS: atom_id res chain seq x y z
N MET A 1 2.88 -31.58 -5.29
CA MET A 1 2.28 -30.69 -4.28
C MET A 1 1.97 -29.40 -5.01
N VAL A 2 0.69 -29.08 -5.20
CA VAL A 2 0.29 -27.83 -5.87
C VAL A 2 0.46 -26.73 -4.84
N THR A 3 1.52 -25.95 -4.95
CA THR A 3 1.64 -24.68 -4.21
C THR A 3 0.49 -23.82 -4.72
N THR A 4 -0.47 -23.51 -3.85
CA THR A 4 -1.54 -22.57 -4.15
C THR A 4 -0.88 -21.24 -4.46
N ASP A 5 -0.74 -20.92 -5.75
CA ASP A 5 -0.13 -19.69 -6.23
C ASP A 5 -1.01 -18.53 -5.74
N ARG A 6 -0.56 -17.87 -4.67
CA ARG A 6 -1.31 -16.77 -4.06
C ARG A 6 -1.21 -15.60 -5.02
N VAL A 7 -2.35 -15.11 -5.47
CA VAL A 7 -2.40 -13.88 -6.28
C VAL A 7 -1.80 -12.75 -5.43
N PRO A 8 -0.73 -12.07 -5.89
CA PRO A 8 -0.12 -10.99 -5.14
C PRO A 8 -1.13 -9.84 -4.96
N GLN A 9 -1.32 -9.41 -3.72
CA GLN A 9 -2.20 -8.30 -3.37
C GLN A 9 -1.39 -7.02 -3.27
N LEU A 10 -1.69 -6.04 -4.13
CA LEU A 10 -1.07 -4.72 -4.07
C LEU A 10 -1.70 -3.86 -2.98
N SER A 11 -0.90 -2.96 -2.41
CA SER A 11 -1.41 -1.98 -1.45
C SER A 11 -2.44 -1.05 -2.10
N MET A 12 -3.41 -0.60 -1.32
CA MET A 12 -4.35 0.44 -1.77
C MET A 12 -3.63 1.70 -2.27
N TYR A 13 -2.44 2.00 -1.72
CA TYR A 13 -1.60 3.14 -2.14
C TYR A 13 -1.12 2.98 -3.56
N ALA A 14 -0.51 1.84 -3.88
CA ALA A 14 -0.05 1.54 -5.23
C ALA A 14 -1.25 1.56 -6.21
N LEU A 15 -2.36 0.93 -5.86
CA LEU A 15 -3.56 0.90 -6.69
C LEU A 15 -4.12 2.30 -6.98
N LYS A 16 -4.20 3.16 -5.98
CA LYS A 16 -4.70 4.54 -6.14
C LYS A 16 -3.79 5.38 -7.02
N ARG A 17 -2.47 5.26 -6.82
CA ARG A 17 -1.47 5.95 -7.65
C ARG A 17 -1.54 5.48 -9.10
N LEU A 18 -1.62 4.17 -9.34
CA LEU A 18 -1.77 3.58 -10.69
C LEU A 18 -3.04 4.06 -11.39
N LYS A 19 -4.19 4.10 -10.69
CA LYS A 19 -5.45 4.64 -11.24
C LYS A 19 -5.33 6.11 -11.67
N ASN A 20 -4.47 6.85 -11.00
CA ASN A 20 -4.20 8.26 -11.29
C ASN A 20 -3.03 8.45 -12.28
N PHE A 21 -2.50 7.38 -12.88
CA PHE A 21 -1.32 7.40 -13.75
C PHE A 21 -0.08 8.03 -13.09
N ASN A 22 -0.01 7.98 -11.77
CA ASN A 22 1.12 8.44 -11.01
C ASN A 22 2.17 7.32 -10.90
N TYR A 23 3.43 7.73 -10.83
CA TYR A 23 4.52 6.84 -10.50
C TYR A 23 4.31 6.20 -9.12
N VAL A 24 4.72 4.92 -9.04
CA VAL A 24 4.71 4.06 -7.86
C VAL A 24 6.05 3.34 -7.83
N GLU A 25 6.69 3.33 -6.66
CA GLU A 25 7.94 2.63 -6.42
C GLU A 25 7.78 1.12 -6.70
N LEU A 26 8.74 0.53 -7.38
CA LEU A 26 8.69 -0.89 -7.77
C LEU A 26 8.63 -1.83 -6.57
N TRP A 27 9.08 -1.37 -5.40
CA TRP A 27 9.02 -2.11 -4.14
C TRP A 27 7.61 -2.64 -3.83
N TYR A 28 6.54 -1.91 -4.20
CA TYR A 28 5.16 -2.35 -3.98
C TYR A 28 4.76 -3.61 -4.73
N PHE A 29 5.54 -4.02 -5.73
CA PHE A 29 5.32 -5.22 -6.54
C PHE A 29 6.23 -6.38 -6.12
N THR A 30 7.10 -6.18 -5.13
CA THR A 30 7.93 -7.23 -4.56
C THR A 30 7.11 -8.14 -3.65
N PRO A 31 7.59 -9.36 -3.32
CA PRO A 31 6.93 -10.23 -2.35
C PRO A 31 6.73 -9.53 -0.99
N GLN A 32 7.76 -8.82 -0.52
CA GLN A 32 7.70 -8.06 0.72
C GLN A 32 6.64 -6.95 0.70
N GLY A 33 6.56 -6.21 -0.41
CA GLY A 33 5.53 -5.17 -0.59
C GLY A 33 4.11 -5.74 -0.63
N CYS A 34 3.93 -6.92 -1.24
CA CYS A 34 2.65 -7.62 -1.25
C CYS A 34 2.27 -8.17 0.13
N ASP A 35 3.22 -8.76 0.87
CA ASP A 35 2.98 -9.25 2.22
C ASP A 35 2.61 -8.12 3.17
N GLU A 36 3.27 -6.97 3.08
CA GLU A 36 2.90 -5.78 3.85
C GLU A 36 1.51 -5.27 3.46
N ALA A 37 1.16 -5.29 2.17
CA ALA A 37 -0.16 -4.88 1.73
C ALA A 37 -1.27 -5.74 2.35
N ILE A 38 -1.06 -7.06 2.44
CA ILE A 38 -2.01 -7.99 3.08
C ILE A 38 -2.15 -7.67 4.58
N LEU A 39 -1.04 -7.41 5.27
CA LEU A 39 -1.06 -7.03 6.69
C LEU A 39 -1.80 -5.70 6.89
N MET A 40 -1.51 -4.71 6.05
CA MET A 40 -2.10 -3.39 6.17
C MET A 40 -3.61 -3.44 5.89
N ASP A 41 -4.06 -4.21 4.91
CA ASP A 41 -5.48 -4.41 4.58
C ASP A 41 -6.27 -4.97 5.78
N GLN A 42 -5.69 -5.95 6.51
CA GLN A 42 -6.29 -6.49 7.73
C GLN A 42 -6.38 -5.47 8.87
N THR A 43 -5.46 -4.51 8.93
CA THR A 43 -5.43 -3.46 9.97
C THR A 43 -6.22 -2.21 9.59
N CYS A 44 -6.44 -1.97 8.28
CA CYS A 44 -7.07 -0.79 7.72
C CYS A 44 -8.58 -0.97 7.49
N ASP A 45 -9.21 -1.95 8.14
CA ASP A 45 -10.67 -2.04 8.27
C ASP A 45 -11.26 -0.91 9.16
N GLN A 46 -10.40 -0.02 9.66
CA GLN A 46 -10.78 1.18 10.40
C GLN A 46 -10.61 2.39 9.49
N ASP A 47 -11.69 2.84 8.82
CA ASP A 47 -11.74 4.08 8.04
C ASP A 47 -11.34 5.27 8.94
N PRO A 48 -10.13 5.83 8.80
CA PRO A 48 -9.68 6.87 9.70
C PRO A 48 -10.37 8.18 9.35
N LEU A 49 -10.98 8.81 10.37
CA LEU A 49 -11.71 10.05 10.23
C LEU A 49 -10.83 11.25 10.65
N ALA A 50 -10.72 12.26 9.81
CA ALA A 50 -10.12 13.54 10.16
C ALA A 50 -11.17 14.40 10.84
N LEU A 51 -10.78 14.96 11.98
CA LEU A 51 -11.51 16.03 12.61
C LEU A 51 -11.18 17.34 11.89
N THR A 52 -12.20 17.97 11.29
CA THR A 52 -12.08 19.24 10.58
C THR A 52 -13.02 20.28 11.15
N ARG A 53 -12.64 21.56 11.05
CA ARG A 53 -13.47 22.68 11.47
C ARG A 53 -13.98 23.40 10.21
N VAL A 54 -15.29 23.46 10.03
CA VAL A 54 -15.95 24.22 8.96
C VAL A 54 -16.92 25.19 9.61
N ASP A 55 -16.69 26.48 9.43
CA ASP A 55 -17.61 27.57 9.81
C ASP A 55 -18.20 27.45 11.23
N SER A 56 -17.38 27.05 12.19
CA SER A 56 -17.70 26.84 13.63
C SER A 56 -18.27 25.47 14.02
N ILE A 57 -18.46 24.56 13.06
CA ILE A 57 -18.87 23.16 13.32
C ILE A 57 -17.64 22.26 13.22
N MET A 58 -17.52 21.33 14.16
CA MET A 58 -16.53 20.26 14.11
C MET A 58 -17.13 19.08 13.34
N SER A 59 -16.50 18.69 12.25
CA SER A 59 -16.98 17.63 11.36
C SER A 59 -15.93 16.54 11.21
N LEU A 60 -16.35 15.28 11.29
CA LEU A 60 -15.52 14.14 10.94
C LEU A 60 -15.66 13.87 9.45
N LYS A 61 -14.54 13.80 8.74
CA LYS A 61 -14.51 13.40 7.32
C LYS A 61 -13.65 12.16 7.16
N PRO A 62 -14.03 11.18 6.33
CA PRO A 62 -13.13 10.12 5.91
C PRO A 62 -11.84 10.73 5.36
N ILE A 63 -10.70 10.24 5.85
CA ILE A 63 -9.41 10.55 5.26
C ILE A 63 -9.12 9.43 4.27
N ASP A 64 -8.69 9.80 3.09
CA ASP A 64 -7.85 8.94 2.28
C ASP A 64 -6.52 8.69 3.02
N ALA A 65 -6.51 7.84 4.05
CA ALA A 65 -5.31 7.53 4.82
C ALA A 65 -4.38 6.54 4.13
N VAL A 66 -4.66 6.27 2.87
CA VAL A 66 -3.80 5.49 2.00
C VAL A 66 -2.49 6.26 1.81
N THR A 67 -1.53 5.95 2.67
CA THR A 67 -0.21 6.59 2.76
C THR A 67 0.87 5.62 2.30
N ALA A 68 2.02 6.17 1.91
CA ALA A 68 3.16 5.36 1.52
C ALA A 68 3.67 4.54 2.71
N SER A 69 4.22 3.35 2.43
CA SER A 69 4.87 2.54 3.45
C SER A 69 6.15 3.23 3.92
N LYS A 70 6.48 3.06 5.20
CA LYS A 70 7.79 3.49 5.72
C LYS A 70 8.94 2.57 5.29
N ASN A 71 8.61 1.36 4.82
CA ASN A 71 9.57 0.37 4.36
C ASN A 71 9.83 0.44 2.86
N VAL A 72 9.18 1.39 2.15
CA VAL A 72 9.35 1.54 0.72
C VAL A 72 10.82 1.85 0.40
N LEU A 73 11.37 1.08 -0.54
CA LEU A 73 12.69 1.31 -1.12
C LEU A 73 12.54 2.06 -2.44
N SER A 74 13.45 2.99 -2.72
CA SER A 74 13.56 3.60 -4.05
C SER A 74 14.00 2.55 -5.07
N ASP A 75 13.63 2.74 -6.34
CA ASP A 75 13.98 1.80 -7.41
C ASP A 75 15.48 1.55 -7.52
N GLU A 76 16.30 2.57 -7.23
CA GLU A 76 17.77 2.51 -7.22
C GLU A 76 18.33 1.64 -6.08
N ALA A 77 17.59 1.53 -4.97
CA ALA A 77 17.98 0.76 -3.79
C ALA A 77 17.46 -0.68 -3.82
N LEU A 78 16.60 -1.04 -4.79
CA LEU A 78 16.12 -2.39 -4.97
C LEU A 78 17.21 -3.28 -5.57
N SER A 79 17.54 -4.37 -4.87
CA SER A 79 18.36 -5.44 -5.44
C SER A 79 17.50 -6.51 -6.11
N TRP A 80 18.12 -7.33 -6.97
CA TRP A 80 17.44 -8.46 -7.62
C TRP A 80 16.85 -9.45 -6.62
N ASP A 81 17.47 -9.65 -5.46
CA ASP A 81 16.94 -10.54 -4.41
C ASP A 81 15.58 -10.09 -3.87
N HIS A 82 15.28 -8.79 -3.92
CA HIS A 82 13.97 -8.26 -3.53
C HIS A 82 12.90 -8.52 -4.58
N ILE A 83 13.30 -8.67 -5.85
CA ILE A 83 12.39 -8.79 -6.99
C ILE A 83 12.15 -10.26 -7.35
N CYS A 84 13.21 -11.07 -7.30
CA CYS A 84 13.15 -12.48 -7.62
C CYS A 84 12.45 -13.24 -6.48
N LEU A 85 11.32 -13.88 -6.81
CA LEU A 85 10.78 -14.96 -5.99
C LEU A 85 11.86 -16.05 -5.93
N ALA A 86 12.47 -16.30 -4.77
CA ALA A 86 13.42 -17.39 -4.61
C ALA A 86 12.75 -18.69 -5.08
N GLN A 87 13.31 -19.32 -6.13
CA GLN A 87 12.82 -20.56 -6.73
C GLN A 87 13.13 -21.79 -5.90
#